data_AF-A0A814MZT6-F1
#
_entry.id   AF-A0A814MZT6-F1
#
_cell.length_a   1.000
_cell.length_b   1.000
_cell.length_c   1.000
_cell.angle_alpha   90.00
_cell.angle_beta   90.00
_cell.angle_gamma   90.00
#
_symmetry.space_group_name_H-M   'P 1'
#
loop_
_entity.id
_entity.type
_entity.pdbx_description
1 polymer ?
#
loop_
_entity_poly.entity_id
_entity_poly.type
_entity_poly.pdbx_seq_one_letter_code
_entity_poly.pdbx_strand_id
1 'polypeptide(L)'
;MGAYFSSIYHFFFHPKAIANTAEPAKAKFSWEQRSETLNKKDYILDKLKDQTIIRLPGQINGQQFIIQNCESCTIYIFDHVGQIQIDDCKHCKIFIGPVKGSLFIRDSQNCSLATICQQFRTRDCHELNVFLSCVSQPIIESSHHIRFGCLMYKYDKLV
;
A
#
# COMPACT_ATOMS: atom_id res chain seq x y z
N MET A 1 22.14 58.66 -67.33
CA MET A 1 23.51 58.40 -67.78
C MET A 1 24.43 58.55 -66.57
N GLY A 2 24.94 57.44 -66.00
CA GLY A 2 25.94 57.37 -64.90
C GLY A 2 25.53 58.01 -63.56
N ALA A 3 26.14 57.75 -62.41
CA ALA A 3 27.08 56.75 -61.91
C ALA A 3 27.32 57.09 -60.42
N TYR A 4 27.32 56.07 -59.55
CA TYR A 4 28.22 55.86 -58.39
C TYR A 4 28.33 56.85 -57.19
N PHE A 5 27.93 56.30 -56.03
CA PHE A 5 28.64 56.13 -54.72
C PHE A 5 28.77 57.23 -53.63
N SER A 6 28.45 56.76 -52.40
CA SER A 6 29.12 56.98 -51.09
C SER A 6 28.86 58.31 -50.35
N SER A 7 28.62 58.43 -49.03
CA SER A 7 28.36 57.53 -47.90
C SER A 7 28.08 58.38 -46.63
N ILE A 8 27.53 57.74 -45.60
CA ILE A 8 27.62 57.96 -44.13
C ILE A 8 26.64 58.88 -43.35
N TYR A 9 26.09 58.26 -42.29
CA TYR A 9 25.68 58.72 -40.94
C TYR A 9 24.17 58.85 -40.65
N HIS A 10 23.58 57.82 -40.01
CA HIS A 10 22.97 57.97 -38.67
C HIS A 10 22.53 56.64 -38.04
N PHE A 11 22.96 56.43 -36.79
CA PHE A 11 22.43 55.64 -35.67
C PHE A 11 21.22 54.72 -35.89
N PHE A 12 21.33 53.44 -35.48
CA PHE A 12 20.27 52.79 -34.68
C PHE A 12 20.82 51.63 -33.82
N PHE A 13 20.39 51.63 -32.56
CA PHE A 13 20.61 50.62 -31.52
C PHE A 13 20.41 49.18 -32.02
N HIS A 14 21.28 48.26 -31.58
CA HIS A 14 20.91 46.84 -31.41
C HIS A 14 21.27 46.41 -29.98
N PRO A 15 20.30 46.00 -29.16
CA PRO A 15 20.58 45.41 -27.85
C PRO A 15 21.25 44.04 -28.03
N LYS A 16 22.29 43.77 -27.24
CA LYS A 16 22.85 42.42 -27.10
C LYS A 16 21.76 41.50 -26.54
N ALA A 17 21.40 40.46 -27.29
CA ALA A 17 20.65 39.34 -26.75
C ALA A 17 21.49 38.68 -25.65
N ILE A 18 21.02 38.77 -24.39
CA ILE A 18 21.55 37.97 -23.29
C ILE A 18 20.91 36.60 -23.46
N ALA A 19 21.71 35.60 -23.84
CA ALA A 19 21.28 34.22 -23.86
C ALA A 19 21.01 33.77 -22.41
N ASN A 20 19.74 33.63 -22.04
CA ASN A 20 19.36 32.85 -20.86
C ASN A 20 19.52 31.37 -21.21
N THR A 21 20.73 30.84 -21.03
CA THR A 21 20.93 29.39 -20.91
C THR A 21 20.41 28.97 -19.55
N ALA A 22 19.12 28.64 -19.48
CA ALA A 22 18.60 27.83 -18.39
C ALA A 22 19.25 26.45 -18.52
N GLU A 23 20.13 26.09 -17.58
CA GLU A 23 20.65 24.74 -17.48
C GLU A 23 19.47 23.76 -17.34
N PRO A 24 19.42 22.66 -18.12
CA PRO A 24 18.35 21.69 -17.97
C PRO A 24 18.45 21.08 -16.56
N ALA A 25 17.35 21.13 -15.82
CA ALA A 25 17.24 20.47 -14.53
C ALA A 25 17.65 18.99 -14.69
N LYS A 26 18.68 18.57 -13.94
CA LYS A 26 19.19 17.20 -14.00
C LYS A 26 18.04 16.21 -13.79
N ALA A 27 17.79 15.37 -14.79
CA ALA A 27 16.82 14.30 -14.70
C ALA A 27 17.22 13.37 -13.56
N LYS A 28 16.44 13.35 -12.49
CA LYS A 28 16.61 12.39 -11.39
C LYS A 28 16.15 11.01 -11.86
N PHE A 29 16.98 10.01 -11.63
CA PHE A 29 16.66 8.64 -12.04
C PHE A 29 15.59 8.04 -11.11
N SER A 30 14.75 7.14 -11.64
CA SER A 30 13.64 6.51 -10.89
C SER A 30 14.07 5.85 -9.56
N TRP A 31 15.32 5.40 -9.45
CA TRP A 31 15.87 4.84 -8.22
C TRP A 31 16.31 5.89 -7.20
N GLU A 32 16.62 7.12 -7.61
CA GLU A 32 16.96 8.25 -6.72
C GLU A 32 15.72 8.82 -6.02
N GLN A 33 14.54 8.65 -6.61
CA GLN A 33 13.24 8.94 -5.98
C GLN A 33 12.75 7.80 -5.08
N ARG A 34 13.29 6.59 -5.25
CA ARG A 34 12.83 5.38 -4.54
C ARG A 34 13.25 5.33 -3.07
N SER A 35 14.10 6.27 -2.64
CA SER A 35 14.73 6.34 -1.32
C SER A 35 14.16 7.43 -0.42
N GLU A 36 12.93 7.91 -0.62
CA GLU A 36 12.12 8.32 0.52
C GLU A 36 11.65 7.02 1.19
N THR A 37 12.57 6.48 1.98
CA THR A 37 12.64 5.10 2.43
C THR A 37 11.40 4.67 3.20
N LEU A 38 10.57 3.84 2.56
CA LEU A 38 9.54 3.06 3.25
C LEU A 38 10.18 2.33 4.45
N ASN A 39 9.78 2.71 5.66
CA ASN A 39 10.25 2.05 6.86
C ASN A 39 9.45 0.76 7.06
N LYS A 40 10.14 -0.39 7.01
CA LYS A 40 9.52 -1.71 7.17
C LYS A 40 8.64 -1.81 8.42
N LYS A 41 9.00 -1.10 9.50
CA LYS A 41 8.26 -1.13 10.77
C LYS A 41 6.83 -0.60 10.65
N ASP A 42 6.57 0.29 9.69
CA ASP A 42 5.24 0.90 9.52
C ASP A 42 4.22 -0.10 8.97
N TYR A 43 4.71 -1.19 8.38
CA TYR A 43 3.95 -2.26 7.73
C TYR A 43 3.89 -3.54 8.55
N ILE A 44 4.31 -3.48 9.83
CA ILE A 44 4.32 -4.62 10.75
C ILE A 44 3.62 -4.20 12.03
N LEU A 45 2.61 -4.98 12.43
CA LEU A 45 2.09 -4.99 13.79
C LEU A 45 2.69 -6.21 14.50
N ASP A 46 3.51 -5.98 15.52
CA ASP A 46 4.22 -7.04 16.24
C ASP A 46 4.07 -6.86 17.75
N LYS A 47 3.81 -7.96 18.47
CA LYS A 47 3.77 -8.03 19.95
C LYS A 47 2.80 -7.03 20.59
N LEU A 48 1.66 -6.80 19.95
CA LEU A 48 0.62 -5.95 20.50
C LEU A 48 -0.30 -6.74 21.41
N LYS A 49 -0.71 -6.13 22.52
CA LYS A 49 -1.64 -6.73 23.47
C LYS A 49 -2.67 -5.71 23.93
N ASP A 50 -3.93 -6.12 24.01
CA ASP A 50 -5.06 -5.33 24.51
C ASP A 50 -5.22 -3.96 23.83
N GLN A 51 -4.94 -3.91 22.52
CA GLN A 51 -4.92 -2.66 21.74
C GLN A 51 -5.94 -2.65 20.62
N THR A 52 -6.43 -1.44 20.31
CA THR A 52 -7.17 -1.17 19.07
C THR A 52 -6.27 -0.41 18.11
N ILE A 53 -6.08 -0.95 16.92
CA ILE A 53 -5.21 -0.38 15.89
C ILE A 53 -6.04 -0.07 14.66
N ILE A 54 -5.84 1.13 14.10
CA ILE A 54 -6.51 1.56 12.87
C ILE A 54 -5.45 1.98 11.87
N ARG A 55 -5.58 1.50 10.63
CA ARG A 55 -4.89 2.02 9.44
C ARG A 55 -5.92 2.63 8.52
N LEU A 56 -5.75 3.91 8.23
CA LEU A 56 -6.62 4.71 7.38
C LEU A 56 -6.23 4.57 5.90
N PRO A 57 -7.15 4.92 4.97
CA PRO A 57 -6.85 4.92 3.55
C PRO A 57 -5.57 5.71 3.21
N GLY A 58 -4.72 5.13 2.36
CA GLY A 58 -3.45 5.71 1.92
C GLY A 58 -2.25 5.46 2.85
N GLN A 59 -2.45 4.88 4.04
CA GLN A 59 -1.34 4.58 4.95
C GLN A 59 -0.57 3.31 4.57
N ILE A 60 -1.23 2.34 3.92
CA ILE A 60 -0.58 1.11 3.44
C ILE A 60 -0.30 1.19 1.94
N ASN A 61 -1.24 1.73 1.17
CA ASN A 61 -1.11 2.02 -0.25
C ASN A 61 -0.58 0.81 -1.07
N GLY A 62 -1.18 -0.36 -0.86
CA GLY A 62 -0.89 -1.56 -1.65
C GLY A 62 0.41 -2.28 -1.31
N GLN A 63 1.14 -1.85 -0.28
CA GLN A 63 2.32 -2.57 0.22
C GLN A 63 1.93 -3.90 0.89
N GLN A 64 2.91 -4.77 1.09
CA GLN A 64 2.76 -5.95 1.96
C GLN A 64 2.61 -5.50 3.42
N PHE A 65 1.80 -6.21 4.19
CA PHE A 65 1.58 -5.91 5.60
C PHE A 65 1.57 -7.19 6.44
N ILE A 66 2.15 -7.13 7.64
CA ILE A 66 2.32 -8.27 8.54
C ILE A 66 1.67 -7.95 9.89
N ILE A 67 0.89 -8.90 10.41
CA ILE A 67 0.34 -8.87 11.75
C ILE A 67 0.86 -10.11 12.45
N GLN A 68 1.64 -9.96 13.51
CA GLN A 68 2.24 -11.09 14.19
C GLN A 68 2.29 -10.94 15.71
N ASN A 69 2.24 -12.05 16.43
CA ASN A 69 2.38 -12.09 17.89
C ASN A 69 1.40 -11.16 18.63
N CYS A 70 0.19 -10.98 18.10
CA CYS A 70 -0.80 -10.06 18.68
C CYS A 70 -1.83 -10.82 19.54
N GLU A 71 -2.16 -10.30 20.72
CA GLU A 71 -3.11 -10.91 21.66
C GLU A 71 -4.22 -9.93 22.03
N SER A 72 -5.47 -10.36 22.01
CA SER A 72 -6.63 -9.56 22.46
C SER A 72 -6.75 -8.20 21.74
N CYS A 73 -6.30 -8.12 20.49
CA CYS A 73 -6.28 -6.88 19.72
C CYS A 73 -7.49 -6.75 18.79
N THR A 74 -7.93 -5.52 18.56
CA THR A 74 -8.88 -5.19 17.50
C THR A 74 -8.16 -4.39 16.42
N ILE A 75 -8.05 -4.93 15.22
CA ILE A 75 -7.24 -4.37 14.14
C ILE A 75 -8.15 -4.04 12.96
N TYR A 76 -8.18 -2.77 12.56
CA TYR A 76 -8.89 -2.30 11.38
C TYR A 76 -7.91 -1.75 10.35
N ILE A 77 -7.88 -2.35 9.17
CA ILE A 77 -7.14 -1.85 8.02
C ILE A 77 -8.14 -1.40 6.95
N PHE A 78 -8.37 -0.09 6.86
CA PHE A 78 -9.26 0.54 5.88
C PHE A 78 -8.51 0.96 4.60
N ASP A 79 -7.55 0.16 4.17
CA ASP A 79 -6.77 0.42 2.97
C ASP A 79 -6.61 -0.85 2.15
N HIS A 80 -6.25 -0.69 0.89
CA HIS A 80 -5.88 -1.79 0.03
C HIS A 80 -4.47 -2.28 0.35
N VAL A 81 -4.29 -3.60 0.32
CA VAL A 81 -3.03 -4.25 0.71
C VAL A 81 -2.57 -5.15 -0.42
N GLY A 82 -1.25 -5.22 -0.66
CA GLY A 82 -0.68 -6.11 -1.67
C GLY A 82 -0.80 -7.57 -1.26
N GLN A 83 -0.31 -7.89 -0.06
CA GLN A 83 -0.32 -9.22 0.56
C GLN A 83 -0.41 -9.07 2.08
N ILE A 84 -1.13 -9.97 2.74
CA ILE A 84 -1.23 -10.04 4.20
C ILE A 84 -0.67 -11.35 4.72
N GLN A 85 0.10 -11.26 5.81
CA GLN A 85 0.47 -12.38 6.66
C GLN A 85 0.00 -12.12 8.09
N ILE A 86 -0.70 -13.09 8.67
CA ILE A 86 -1.19 -13.05 10.06
C ILE A 86 -0.63 -14.28 10.77
N ASP A 87 0.28 -14.08 11.72
CA ASP A 87 1.02 -15.17 12.37
C ASP A 87 0.89 -15.07 13.89
N ASP A 88 0.77 -16.20 14.59
CA ASP A 88 0.81 -16.26 16.07
C ASP A 88 -0.14 -15.25 16.77
N CYS A 89 -1.35 -15.07 16.23
CA CYS A 89 -2.33 -14.12 16.77
C CYS A 89 -3.43 -14.84 17.58
N LYS A 90 -3.78 -14.30 18.75
CA LYS A 90 -4.74 -14.90 19.69
C LYS A 90 -5.82 -13.93 20.13
N HIS A 91 -7.08 -14.36 20.13
CA HIS A 91 -8.21 -13.53 20.59
C HIS A 91 -8.37 -12.20 19.83
N CYS A 92 -7.95 -12.15 18.57
CA CYS A 92 -7.96 -10.92 17.77
C CYS A 92 -9.21 -10.80 16.90
N LYS A 93 -9.69 -9.55 16.74
CA LYS A 93 -10.71 -9.18 15.76
C LYS A 93 -10.05 -8.36 14.68
N ILE A 94 -10.09 -8.83 13.44
CA ILE A 94 -9.29 -8.29 12.35
C ILE A 94 -10.21 -7.97 11.18
N PHE A 95 -10.18 -6.73 10.74
CA PHE A 95 -10.81 -6.27 9.51
C PHE A 95 -9.73 -5.78 8.57
N ILE A 96 -9.80 -6.21 7.31
CA ILE A 96 -8.87 -5.78 6.27
C ILE A 96 -9.67 -5.40 5.02
N GLY A 97 -9.31 -4.27 4.44
CA GLY A 97 -9.76 -3.87 3.13
C GLY A 97 -9.32 -4.85 2.03
N PRO A 98 -9.56 -4.52 0.75
CA PRO A 98 -9.22 -5.39 -0.35
C PRO A 98 -7.74 -5.79 -0.37
N VAL A 99 -7.47 -7.09 -0.35
CA VAL A 99 -6.13 -7.65 -0.53
C VAL A 99 -5.97 -8.07 -1.98
N LYS A 100 -5.08 -7.38 -2.71
CA LYS A 100 -4.84 -7.65 -4.12
C LYS A 100 -4.32 -9.06 -4.34
N GLY A 101 -3.49 -9.58 -3.46
CA GLY A 101 -2.89 -10.91 -3.59
C GLY A 101 -3.45 -11.90 -2.59
N SER A 102 -2.51 -12.61 -1.97
CA SER A 102 -2.79 -13.64 -0.98
C SER A 102 -2.94 -13.07 0.42
N LEU A 103 -3.83 -13.68 1.19
CA LEU A 103 -3.88 -13.57 2.64
C LEU A 103 -3.52 -14.93 3.24
N PHE A 104 -2.50 -14.93 4.10
CA PHE A 104 -2.11 -16.08 4.89
C PHE A 104 -2.43 -15.84 6.35
N ILE A 105 -3.04 -16.82 7.01
CA ILE A 105 -3.15 -16.87 8.47
C ILE A 105 -2.57 -18.18 8.99
N ARG A 106 -1.63 -18.08 9.93
CA ARG A 106 -0.88 -19.22 10.47
C ARG A 106 -0.84 -19.16 11.99
N ASP A 107 -0.79 -20.32 12.62
CA ASP A 107 -0.50 -20.48 14.05
C ASP A 107 -1.40 -19.60 14.96
N SER A 108 -2.64 -19.33 14.51
CA SER A 108 -3.53 -18.34 15.11
C SER A 108 -4.76 -19.00 15.74
N GLN A 109 -5.19 -18.46 16.88
CA GLN A 109 -6.24 -19.06 17.69
C GLN A 109 -7.33 -18.06 18.10
N ASN A 110 -8.59 -18.48 18.01
CA ASN A 110 -9.74 -17.70 18.48
C ASN A 110 -9.76 -16.28 17.86
N CYS A 111 -9.60 -16.22 16.54
CA CYS A 111 -9.55 -14.96 15.80
C CYS A 111 -10.77 -14.83 14.89
N SER A 112 -11.27 -13.60 14.75
CA SER A 112 -12.28 -13.25 13.77
C SER A 112 -11.65 -12.39 12.67
N LEU A 113 -11.87 -12.75 11.41
CA LEU A 113 -11.31 -12.06 10.25
C LEU A 113 -12.40 -11.69 9.25
N ALA A 114 -12.41 -10.46 8.76
CA ALA A 114 -13.28 -10.00 7.68
C ALA A 114 -12.46 -9.34 6.56
N THR A 115 -12.52 -9.88 5.34
CA THR A 115 -11.67 -9.38 4.23
C THR A 115 -12.15 -9.81 2.85
N ILE A 116 -11.68 -9.09 1.82
CA ILE A 116 -11.71 -9.49 0.41
C ILE A 116 -10.29 -9.86 -0.01
N CYS A 117 -10.08 -10.94 -0.76
CA CYS A 117 -8.75 -11.30 -1.28
C CYS A 117 -8.79 -12.12 -2.58
N GLN A 118 -7.65 -12.19 -3.29
CA GLN A 118 -7.54 -13.12 -4.41
C GLN A 118 -7.33 -14.57 -3.97
N GLN A 119 -6.46 -14.79 -2.98
CA GLN A 119 -6.18 -16.12 -2.43
C GLN A 119 -6.25 -16.07 -0.91
N PHE A 120 -6.91 -17.06 -0.31
CA PHE A 120 -7.00 -17.22 1.13
C PHE A 120 -6.38 -18.57 1.53
N ARG A 121 -5.42 -18.56 2.46
CA ARG A 121 -4.81 -19.78 2.98
C ARG A 121 -4.71 -19.73 4.50
N THR A 122 -5.12 -20.82 5.16
CA THR A 122 -4.91 -21.02 6.60
C THR A 122 -4.04 -22.24 6.84
N ARG A 123 -3.14 -22.18 7.82
CA ARG A 123 -2.39 -23.35 8.31
C ARG A 123 -2.29 -23.32 9.83
N ASP A 124 -2.39 -24.47 10.49
CA ASP A 124 -2.16 -24.60 11.94
C ASP A 124 -3.03 -23.64 12.81
N CYS A 125 -4.26 -23.37 12.39
CA CYS A 125 -5.17 -22.46 13.07
C CYS A 125 -6.26 -23.19 13.87
N HIS A 126 -6.74 -22.57 14.94
CA HIS A 126 -7.82 -23.09 15.78
C HIS A 126 -8.89 -22.03 16.05
N GLU A 127 -10.17 -22.36 15.90
CA GLU A 127 -11.28 -21.43 16.18
C GLU A 127 -11.18 -20.11 15.40
N LEU A 128 -11.27 -20.18 14.07
CA LEU A 128 -11.38 -18.98 13.25
C LEU A 128 -12.81 -18.75 12.79
N ASN A 129 -13.27 -17.50 12.90
CA ASN A 129 -14.49 -17.04 12.24
C ASN A 129 -14.11 -16.09 11.10
N VAL A 130 -14.27 -16.54 9.86
CA VAL A 130 -13.80 -15.82 8.67
C VAL A 130 -14.99 -15.37 7.83
N PHE A 131 -15.20 -14.06 7.73
CA PHE A 131 -16.09 -13.45 6.75
C PHE A 131 -15.26 -13.15 5.51
N LEU A 132 -15.56 -13.80 4.39
CA LEU A 132 -14.65 -13.86 3.25
C LEU A 132 -15.38 -13.61 1.92
N SER A 133 -14.77 -12.76 1.10
CA SER A 133 -14.97 -12.79 -0.36
C SER A 133 -13.62 -13.12 -0.99
N CYS A 134 -13.53 -14.29 -1.63
CA CYS A 134 -12.28 -14.79 -2.20
C CYS A 134 -12.50 -15.18 -3.66
N VAL A 135 -11.57 -14.75 -4.53
CA VAL A 135 -11.66 -15.05 -5.97
C VAL A 135 -11.35 -16.53 -6.23
N SER A 136 -10.29 -17.06 -5.61
CA SER A 136 -9.95 -18.48 -5.71
C SER A 136 -10.69 -19.31 -4.65
N GLN A 137 -10.61 -20.64 -4.78
CA GLN A 137 -11.01 -21.54 -3.71
C GLN A 137 -10.11 -21.31 -2.46
N PRO A 138 -10.70 -21.05 -1.28
CA PRO A 138 -9.95 -20.96 -0.02
C PRO A 138 -9.28 -22.30 0.34
N ILE A 139 -8.07 -22.24 0.91
CA ILE A 139 -7.29 -23.42 1.31
C ILE A 139 -7.17 -23.48 2.83
N ILE A 140 -7.41 -24.65 3.42
CA ILE A 140 -7.28 -24.92 4.84
C ILE A 140 -6.37 -26.14 5.02
N GLU A 141 -5.34 -25.99 5.86
CA GLU A 141 -4.37 -27.04 6.16
C GLU A 141 -4.19 -27.16 7.68
N SER A 142 -4.14 -28.39 8.21
CA SER A 142 -3.81 -28.67 9.62
C SER A 142 -4.57 -27.81 10.67
N SER A 143 -5.81 -27.42 10.36
CA SER A 143 -6.58 -26.44 11.15
C SER A 143 -7.92 -27.01 11.60
N HIS A 144 -8.43 -26.54 12.74
CA HIS A 144 -9.65 -27.07 13.36
C HIS A 144 -10.62 -25.94 13.73
N HIS A 145 -11.93 -26.21 13.65
CA HIS A 145 -13.00 -25.26 13.98
C HIS A 145 -12.93 -23.93 13.19
N ILE A 146 -12.74 -24.04 11.88
CA ILE A 146 -12.75 -22.89 10.96
C ILE A 146 -14.16 -22.71 10.39
N ARG A 147 -14.76 -21.54 10.62
CA ARG A 147 -16.11 -21.19 10.14
C ARG A 147 -16.01 -20.08 9.11
N PHE A 148 -16.76 -20.23 8.01
CA PHE A 148 -16.83 -19.21 6.96
C PHE A 148 -18.22 -18.59 6.89
N GLY A 149 -18.26 -17.29 6.70
CA GLY A 149 -19.45 -16.52 6.35
C GLY A 149 -19.20 -15.70 5.08
N CYS A 150 -20.27 -15.42 4.32
CA CYS A 150 -20.18 -14.48 3.21
C CYS A 150 -19.88 -13.09 3.76
N LEU A 151 -18.93 -12.39 3.14
CA LEU A 151 -18.59 -11.04 3.54
C LEU A 151 -19.73 -10.06 3.26
N MET A 152 -20.13 -9.31 4.29
CA MET A 152 -21.13 -8.25 4.18
C MET A 152 -20.63 -7.00 4.91
N TYR A 153 -20.02 -6.05 4.20
CA TYR A 153 -19.68 -4.74 4.74
C TYR A 153 -19.65 -3.67 3.64
N LYS A 154 -19.72 -2.40 4.05
CA LYS A 154 -19.55 -1.23 3.18
C LYS A 154 -18.88 -0.11 3.98
N TYR A 155 -17.97 0.62 3.35
CA TYR A 155 -17.43 1.89 3.85
C TYR A 155 -17.10 2.82 2.66
N ASP A 156 -17.07 4.13 2.89
CA ASP A 156 -17.06 5.15 1.80
C ASP A 156 -15.89 5.05 0.82
N LYS A 157 -14.75 4.52 1.27
CA LYS A 157 -13.52 4.35 0.46
C LYS A 157 -13.32 2.92 -0.04
N LEU A 158 -14.32 2.05 0.10
CA LEU A 158 -14.34 0.75 -0.55
C LEU A 158 -14.73 0.95 -2.02
N VAL A 159 -13.75 0.95 -2.91
CA VAL A 159 -13.93 1.09 -4.37
C VAL A 159 -13.69 -0.25 -5.04
#